data_AF-A0A9D7BAI8-F1
#
_entry.id   AF-A0A9D7BAI8-F1
#
_cell.length_a   1.000
_cell.length_b   1.000
_cell.length_c   1.000
_cell.angle_alpha   90.00
_cell.angle_beta   90.00
_cell.angle_gamma   90.00
#
_symmetry.space_group_name_H-M   'P 1'
#
loop_
_entity.id
_entity.type
_entity.pdbx_description
1 polymer ?
#
loop_
_entity_poly.entity_id
_entity_poly.type
_entity_poly.pdbx_seq_one_letter_code
_entity_poly.pdbx_strand_id
1 'polypeptide(L)'
;MEQPASWVGGVVPPGGNDVIIPAGSTIVVNQSLSYGNVTVAGKMQWLTTTVPSGTVNTLTATNLTVDPGGEFIANTGGGTAALTTGGATINILGTFTNNGFCHLAAGGTVLWFNGSGGPQAFTGTGTFVSDLLGRGMIPNMLFATTGNSTVSTTQSLVTNNLGHTAGTLTTNGLISIDNTAVCNGGLINRSVATVVVNAMGTGYNSATPPTITFTAAPAGGTTATATPNIDDVTGTLRSITITDPGNGYRVAPLVTIAGGTGTGATAVAHLWSSYMFGTVCQGQKSGLGTVVGAINIPSDQGVRVAVTNGGVGYTSAPNIGVSLPTGFLNLMENVGSAGGSGYTGNPTVTFSGGGAITQATGVAVVTRGQVTSVNITAGGTGYLSAPTITLTGGGGAGAVCVFNPAHLPTFSANIDATTGMLVSVFVPNIGYGYLAAPTVSLNPATGAGGATTNATLVSRASLYNLIHNWFAPAPTNVTHTESAFIPANRRINAHSLTNAVGLGD
;
A
#
# COMPACT_ATOMS: atom_id res chain seq x y z
N MET A 1 20.48 -8.04 19.14
CA MET A 1 21.72 -7.28 19.44
C MET A 1 21.94 -6.34 18.28
N GLU A 2 22.00 -5.04 18.56
CA GLU A 2 22.46 -4.04 17.58
C GLU A 2 23.78 -4.44 16.95
N GLN A 3 24.16 -3.79 15.86
CA GLN A 3 25.55 -3.77 15.46
C GLN A 3 26.17 -2.48 15.99
N PRO A 4 26.78 -2.46 17.20
CA PRO A 4 27.52 -1.31 17.70
C PRO A 4 28.48 -0.75 16.65
N ALA A 5 29.09 -1.64 15.86
CA ALA A 5 29.95 -1.30 14.72
C ALA A 5 29.31 -0.36 13.68
N SER A 6 27.99 -0.37 13.53
CA SER A 6 27.28 0.53 12.59
C SER A 6 27.17 1.96 13.10
N TRP A 7 27.32 2.20 14.41
CA TRP A 7 27.30 3.53 14.98
C TRP A 7 28.67 4.20 14.91
N VAL A 8 28.69 5.53 14.79
CA VAL A 8 29.92 6.32 14.86
C VAL A 8 30.61 6.03 16.21
N GLY A 9 31.86 5.57 16.16
CA GLY A 9 32.63 5.19 17.35
C GLY A 9 32.32 3.81 17.92
N GLY A 10 31.47 3.00 17.26
CA GLY A 10 31.23 1.62 17.67
C GLY A 10 30.32 1.45 18.88
N VAL A 11 29.58 2.50 19.29
CA VAL A 11 28.77 2.53 20.52
C VAL A 11 27.39 3.09 20.22
N VAL A 12 26.36 2.42 20.75
CA VAL A 12 24.97 2.88 20.61
C VAL A 12 24.72 3.99 21.64
N PRO A 13 24.13 5.13 21.22
CA PRO A 13 23.82 6.22 22.14
C PRO A 13 22.86 5.79 23.26
N PRO A 14 23.06 6.27 24.51
CA PRO A 14 22.09 6.09 25.58
C PRO A 14 20.71 6.64 25.24
N GLY A 15 19.67 5.99 25.76
CA GLY A 15 18.30 6.46 25.60
C GLY A 15 18.07 7.84 26.24
N GLY A 16 17.21 8.64 25.61
CA GLY A 16 16.91 10.03 26.00
C GLY A 16 17.86 11.06 25.40
N ASN A 17 19.02 10.65 24.88
CA ASN A 17 19.95 11.57 24.22
C ASN A 17 19.42 12.05 22.86
N ASP A 18 19.93 13.19 22.43
CA ASP A 18 19.85 13.62 21.05
C ASP A 18 20.84 12.82 20.20
N VAL A 19 20.38 12.37 19.03
CA VAL A 19 21.12 11.51 18.12
C VAL A 19 21.17 12.16 16.75
N ILE A 20 22.38 12.23 16.19
CA ILE A 20 22.62 12.68 14.81
C ILE A 20 23.25 11.52 14.05
N ILE A 21 22.65 11.18 12.90
CA ILE A 21 23.21 10.24 11.93
C ILE A 21 23.89 11.09 10.85
N PRO A 22 25.23 11.22 10.86
CA PRO A 22 25.92 12.17 10.00
C PRO A 22 25.80 11.80 8.51
N ALA A 23 25.90 12.80 7.64
CA ALA A 23 25.95 12.58 6.20
C ALA A 23 27.06 11.57 5.81
N GLY A 24 26.75 10.69 4.86
CA GLY A 24 27.65 9.62 4.42
C GLY A 24 27.78 8.44 5.39
N SER A 25 27.17 8.48 6.57
CA SER A 25 27.09 7.32 7.48
C SER A 25 25.83 6.50 7.21
N THR A 26 25.91 5.20 7.50
CA THR A 26 24.75 4.29 7.51
C THR A 26 24.70 3.60 8.85
N ILE A 27 23.59 3.75 9.58
CA ILE A 27 23.32 2.99 10.80
C ILE A 27 22.23 1.96 10.57
N VAL A 28 22.32 0.84 11.27
CA VAL A 28 21.32 -0.22 11.25
C VAL A 28 20.86 -0.47 12.68
N VAL A 29 19.57 -0.25 12.92
CA VAL A 29 18.94 -0.48 14.23
C VAL A 29 18.00 -1.66 14.14
N ASN A 30 18.09 -2.56 15.12
CA ASN A 30 17.26 -3.77 15.18
C ASN A 30 16.68 -4.03 16.58
N GLN A 31 16.46 -2.98 17.36
CA GLN A 31 15.86 -3.02 18.69
C GLN A 31 14.98 -1.80 18.93
N SER A 32 14.23 -1.76 20.03
CA SER A 32 13.53 -0.55 20.45
C SER A 32 14.50 0.48 21.04
N LEU A 33 14.40 1.74 20.61
CA LEU A 33 15.17 2.86 21.18
C LEU A 33 14.24 4.02 21.48
N SER A 34 14.59 4.80 22.50
CA SER A 34 13.92 6.03 22.86
C SER A 34 14.94 7.15 22.92
N TYR A 35 14.78 8.18 22.10
CA TYR A 35 15.69 9.30 21.97
C TYR A 35 14.96 10.64 22.15
N GLY A 36 15.75 11.68 22.42
CA GLY A 36 15.32 13.07 22.36
C GLY A 36 15.03 13.44 20.91
N ASN A 37 15.90 14.27 20.32
CA ASN A 37 15.86 14.59 18.90
C ASN A 37 16.66 13.57 18.09
N VAL A 38 16.08 13.04 17.01
CA VAL A 38 16.77 12.20 16.03
C VAL A 38 16.91 12.99 14.74
N THR A 39 18.14 13.26 14.32
CA THR A 39 18.45 13.93 13.05
C THR A 39 19.15 12.95 12.12
N VAL A 40 18.61 12.75 10.92
CA VAL A 40 19.10 11.80 9.92
C VAL A 40 19.61 12.59 8.72
N ALA A 41 20.91 12.86 8.67
CA ALA A 41 21.61 13.45 7.53
C ALA A 41 22.31 12.39 6.66
N GLY A 42 22.62 11.23 7.24
CA GLY A 42 23.05 10.02 6.53
C GLY A 42 21.88 9.08 6.30
N LYS A 43 22.12 7.78 6.46
CA LYS A 43 21.11 6.73 6.30
C LYS A 43 20.84 6.02 7.62
N MET A 44 19.59 6.01 8.04
CA MET A 44 19.13 5.26 9.20
C MET A 44 18.19 4.14 8.75
N GLN A 45 18.62 2.90 8.97
CA GLN A 45 17.84 1.72 8.64
C GLN A 45 17.31 1.08 9.91
N TRP A 46 16.01 1.18 10.11
CA TRP A 46 15.30 0.52 11.19
C TRP A 46 14.81 -0.84 10.70
N LEU A 47 15.57 -1.89 11.02
CA LEU A 47 15.24 -3.27 10.67
C LEU A 47 14.43 -3.91 11.81
N THR A 48 13.35 -4.60 11.46
CA THR A 48 12.91 -5.75 12.26
C THR A 48 13.56 -6.97 11.64
N THR A 49 14.50 -7.63 12.33
CA THR A 49 14.82 -9.00 11.93
C THR A 49 13.54 -9.83 12.03
N THR A 50 13.42 -10.90 11.26
CA THR A 50 12.40 -11.93 11.46
C THR A 50 12.55 -12.48 12.88
N VAL A 51 11.92 -11.84 13.86
CA VAL A 51 11.85 -12.36 15.22
C VAL A 51 10.62 -13.27 15.25
N PRO A 52 10.78 -14.58 15.45
CA PRO A 52 9.66 -15.43 15.80
C PRO A 52 9.08 -14.89 17.11
N SER A 53 7.78 -14.57 17.12
CA SER A 53 7.03 -13.97 18.23
C SER A 53 7.12 -12.44 18.38
N GLY A 54 6.11 -11.75 17.82
CA GLY A 54 5.41 -10.60 18.43
C GLY A 54 6.18 -9.37 18.91
N THR A 55 7.51 -9.30 18.77
CA THR A 55 8.33 -8.21 19.29
C THR A 55 8.40 -7.10 18.26
N VAL A 56 7.81 -5.95 18.59
CA VAL A 56 7.79 -4.75 17.74
C VAL A 56 8.97 -3.85 18.10
N ASN A 57 9.95 -3.71 17.19
CA ASN A 57 11.01 -2.72 17.36
C ASN A 57 10.41 -1.31 17.22
N THR A 58 10.45 -0.55 18.31
CA THR A 58 9.85 0.78 18.40
C THR A 58 10.94 1.84 18.44
N LEU A 59 10.94 2.77 17.49
CA LEU A 59 11.66 4.02 17.62
C LEU A 59 10.73 5.01 18.31
N THR A 60 11.13 5.53 19.47
CA THR A 60 10.48 6.70 20.08
C THR A 60 11.41 7.89 19.96
N ALA A 61 10.94 8.97 19.35
CA ALA A 61 11.67 10.21 19.21
C ALA A 61 10.80 11.37 19.68
N THR A 62 11.40 12.32 20.40
CA THR A 62 10.76 13.61 20.65
C THR A 62 10.53 14.33 19.33
N ASN A 63 11.59 14.52 18.54
CA ASN A 63 11.47 14.98 17.16
C ASN A 63 12.28 14.06 16.25
N LEU A 64 11.76 13.78 15.06
CA LEU A 64 12.49 13.11 13.99
C LEU A 64 12.66 14.09 12.83
N THR A 65 13.90 14.36 12.45
CA THR A 65 14.21 15.17 11.27
C THR A 65 15.03 14.33 10.31
N VAL A 66 14.57 14.20 9.06
CA VAL A 66 15.35 13.65 7.96
C VAL A 66 15.78 14.81 7.10
N ASP A 67 17.06 15.13 7.12
CA ASP A 67 17.63 16.28 6.42
C ASP A 67 17.66 16.06 4.90
N PRO A 68 17.83 17.12 4.09
CA PRO A 68 18.11 16.96 2.68
C PRO A 68 19.31 16.01 2.44
N GLY A 69 19.09 14.98 1.60
CA GLY A 69 20.08 13.93 1.37
C GLY A 69 20.11 12.81 2.41
N GLY A 70 19.38 12.96 3.52
CA GLY A 70 19.17 11.92 4.52
C GLY A 70 18.14 10.88 4.08
N GLU A 71 18.34 9.64 4.54
CA GLU A 71 17.46 8.51 4.24
C GLU A 71 17.01 7.82 5.54
N PHE A 72 15.69 7.80 5.79
CA PHE A 72 15.11 7.00 6.87
C PHE A 72 14.30 5.84 6.32
N ILE A 73 14.76 4.62 6.61
CA ILE A 73 14.14 3.39 6.09
C ILE A 73 13.60 2.58 7.27
N ALA A 74 12.28 2.46 7.39
CA ALA A 74 11.63 1.55 8.33
C ALA A 74 11.22 0.29 7.57
N ASN A 75 12.05 -0.75 7.67
CA ASN A 75 11.85 -2.00 6.93
C ASN A 75 11.14 -3.03 7.82
N THR A 76 10.00 -3.54 7.35
CA THR A 76 9.31 -4.67 7.96
C THR A 76 9.39 -5.90 7.07
N GLY A 77 9.75 -7.04 7.66
CA GLY A 77 9.57 -8.33 7.01
C GLY A 77 8.08 -8.68 7.00
N GLY A 78 7.41 -8.52 5.85
CA GLY A 78 6.29 -9.37 5.42
C GLY A 78 5.07 -9.56 6.35
N GLY A 79 4.69 -8.59 7.18
CA GLY A 79 3.47 -8.68 8.02
C GLY A 79 2.33 -7.77 7.53
N THR A 80 1.12 -8.30 7.38
CA THR A 80 -0.11 -7.48 7.33
C THR A 80 -0.59 -7.25 8.77
N ALA A 81 -0.11 -6.18 9.41
CA ALA A 81 -0.49 -5.87 10.79
C ALA A 81 -1.68 -4.91 10.88
N ALA A 82 -2.57 -5.17 11.85
CA ALA A 82 -3.54 -4.20 12.37
C ALA A 82 -2.82 -2.99 12.99
N LEU A 83 -3.56 -1.91 13.26
CA LEU A 83 -3.11 -0.58 13.75
C LEU A 83 -2.08 -0.60 14.92
N THR A 84 -1.84 -1.74 15.57
CA THR A 84 -1.00 -1.87 16.78
C THR A 84 -0.06 -3.10 16.83
N THR A 85 -0.09 -4.03 15.87
CA THR A 85 0.52 -5.36 16.11
C THR A 85 1.09 -6.01 14.85
N GLY A 86 2.34 -5.67 14.50
CA GLY A 86 3.15 -6.51 13.60
C GLY A 86 4.12 -5.82 12.63
N GLY A 87 4.56 -4.59 12.88
CA GLY A 87 5.64 -3.94 12.11
C GLY A 87 6.36 -2.85 12.91
N ALA A 88 7.34 -2.16 12.30
CA ALA A 88 8.13 -1.11 12.96
C ALA A 88 7.22 0.04 13.43
N THR A 89 7.28 0.37 14.71
CA THR A 89 6.53 1.51 15.26
C THR A 89 7.46 2.70 15.38
N ILE A 90 7.05 3.83 14.82
CA ILE A 90 7.75 5.11 14.88
C ILE A 90 6.87 6.04 15.71
N ASN A 91 7.15 6.11 17.00
CA ASN A 91 6.50 7.01 17.95
C ASN A 91 7.15 8.39 17.88
N ILE A 92 6.35 9.40 17.56
CA ILE A 92 6.74 10.79 17.50
C ILE A 92 6.02 11.53 18.62
N LEU A 93 6.78 12.13 19.54
CA LEU A 93 6.21 12.90 20.65
C LEU A 93 6.03 14.39 20.31
N GLY A 94 6.69 14.86 19.27
CA GLY A 94 6.70 16.25 18.80
C GLY A 94 6.52 16.31 17.28
N THR A 95 7.58 16.68 16.56
CA THR A 95 7.54 16.88 15.11
C THR A 95 8.29 15.81 14.36
N PHE A 96 7.69 15.33 13.27
CA PHE A 96 8.40 14.62 12.21
C PHE A 96 8.54 15.56 10.99
N THR A 97 9.78 15.93 10.68
CA THR A 97 10.15 16.69 9.48
C THR A 97 10.87 15.77 8.50
N ASN A 98 10.28 15.49 7.35
CA ASN A 98 10.95 14.80 6.25
C ASN A 98 11.36 15.79 5.16
N ASN A 99 12.63 16.17 5.09
CA ASN A 99 13.22 16.97 4.00
C ASN A 99 14.09 16.14 3.04
N GLY A 100 14.38 14.88 3.40
CA GLY A 100 15.11 13.92 2.60
C GLY A 100 14.21 12.86 1.99
N PHE A 101 14.58 11.60 2.17
CA PHE A 101 13.83 10.45 1.67
C PHE A 101 13.43 9.51 2.81
N CYS A 102 12.18 9.05 2.79
CA CYS A 102 11.66 8.09 3.76
C CYS A 102 11.05 6.85 3.09
N HIS A 103 11.37 5.66 3.60
CA HIS A 103 10.67 4.44 3.22
C HIS A 103 9.91 3.88 4.41
N LEU A 104 8.60 4.18 4.44
CA LEU A 104 7.66 3.72 5.47
C LEU A 104 6.61 2.75 4.91
N ALA A 105 6.68 2.43 3.62
CA ALA A 105 5.69 1.65 2.90
C ALA A 105 5.66 0.15 3.27
N ALA A 106 6.56 -0.34 4.13
CA ALA A 106 6.64 -1.75 4.47
C ALA A 106 5.44 -2.21 5.32
N GLY A 107 4.95 -3.45 5.08
CA GLY A 107 3.74 -3.97 5.71
C GLY A 107 3.78 -3.95 7.24
N GLY A 108 2.84 -3.21 7.83
CA GLY A 108 2.73 -3.10 9.29
C GLY A 108 3.52 -1.96 9.93
N THR A 109 4.26 -1.14 9.16
CA THR A 109 4.84 0.11 9.70
C THR A 109 3.74 1.00 10.27
N VAL A 110 3.96 1.50 11.48
CA VAL A 110 3.06 2.44 12.16
C VAL A 110 3.79 3.74 12.41
N LEU A 111 3.29 4.83 11.83
CA LEU A 111 3.69 6.17 12.21
C LEU A 111 2.69 6.69 13.25
N TRP A 112 3.16 6.90 14.47
CA TRP A 112 2.31 7.19 15.62
C TRP A 112 2.70 8.52 16.28
N PHE A 113 1.83 9.50 16.19
CA PHE A 113 1.91 10.79 16.87
C PHE A 113 1.18 10.72 18.22
N ASN A 114 1.92 10.63 19.32
CA ASN A 114 1.36 10.33 20.66
C ASN A 114 1.97 11.11 21.84
N GLY A 115 2.77 12.13 21.58
CA GLY A 115 3.22 13.04 22.63
C GLY A 115 2.10 13.74 23.40
N SER A 116 2.35 13.98 24.69
CA SER A 116 1.38 14.60 25.61
C SER A 116 1.34 16.13 25.47
N GLY A 117 0.15 16.69 25.21
CA GLY A 117 -0.20 18.10 25.50
C GLY A 117 0.41 19.20 24.62
N GLY A 118 1.39 18.91 23.76
CA GLY A 118 1.98 19.87 22.81
C GLY A 118 1.48 19.70 21.38
N PRO A 119 1.58 20.73 20.51
CA PRO A 119 1.31 20.57 19.09
C PRO A 119 2.35 19.62 18.47
N GLN A 120 1.87 18.76 17.58
CA GLN A 120 2.68 17.84 16.78
C GLN A 120 2.53 18.20 15.32
N ALA A 121 3.59 17.98 14.56
CA ALA A 121 3.59 18.27 13.14
C ALA A 121 4.17 17.12 12.34
N PHE A 122 3.58 16.87 11.18
CA PHE A 122 4.17 16.07 10.13
C PHE A 122 4.41 16.96 8.92
N THR A 123 5.67 17.31 8.69
CA THR A 123 6.05 18.39 7.77
C THR A 123 7.27 18.01 6.94
N GLY A 124 7.69 18.94 6.10
CA GLY A 124 8.91 18.85 5.31
C GLY A 124 8.65 18.72 3.81
N THR A 125 9.73 18.88 3.05
CA THR A 125 9.72 18.97 1.58
C THR A 125 10.19 17.69 0.89
N GLY A 126 10.53 16.67 1.66
CA GLY A 126 11.09 15.41 1.21
C GLY A 126 10.05 14.47 0.61
N THR A 127 10.50 13.29 0.24
CA THR A 127 9.68 12.27 -0.43
C THR A 127 9.60 10.99 0.38
N PHE A 128 8.52 10.26 0.15
CA PHE A 128 8.32 8.89 0.58
C PHE A 128 8.32 7.97 -0.64
N VAL A 129 8.56 6.68 -0.42
CA VAL A 129 8.15 5.67 -1.41
C VAL A 129 6.68 5.89 -1.75
N SER A 130 6.42 6.12 -3.04
CA SER A 130 5.10 6.49 -3.51
C SER A 130 4.31 5.32 -4.06
N ASP A 131 2.98 5.44 -4.03
CA ASP A 131 2.12 4.62 -4.87
C ASP A 131 2.21 5.05 -6.34
N LEU A 132 1.46 4.36 -7.20
CA LEU A 132 1.38 4.68 -8.63
C LEU A 132 0.78 6.07 -8.95
N LEU A 133 0.20 6.76 -7.96
CA LEU A 133 -0.33 8.12 -8.09
C LEU A 133 0.62 9.17 -7.52
N GLY A 134 1.83 8.78 -7.09
CA GLY A 134 2.83 9.69 -6.51
C GLY A 134 2.59 10.05 -5.05
N ARG A 135 1.61 9.42 -4.38
CA ARG A 135 1.32 9.65 -2.95
C ARG A 135 2.26 8.85 -2.07
N GLY A 136 2.84 9.48 -1.05
CA GLY A 136 3.73 8.81 -0.10
C GLY A 136 3.01 7.74 0.71
N MET A 137 3.48 6.50 0.64
CA MET A 137 2.83 5.35 1.27
C MET A 137 3.24 5.17 2.73
N ILE A 138 2.26 5.23 3.63
CA ILE A 138 2.42 4.96 5.07
C ILE A 138 1.26 4.07 5.51
N PRO A 139 1.45 2.75 5.71
CA PRO A 139 0.35 1.80 5.85
C PRO A 139 -0.58 2.08 7.02
N ASN A 140 -0.01 2.51 8.16
CA ASN A 140 -0.75 2.87 9.36
C ASN A 140 -0.30 4.24 9.87
N MET A 141 -1.27 5.15 10.02
CA MET A 141 -1.05 6.46 10.63
C MET A 141 -1.97 6.59 11.84
N LEU A 142 -1.40 6.90 13.00
CA LEU A 142 -2.15 7.07 14.24
C LEU A 142 -1.84 8.41 14.88
N PHE A 143 -2.89 9.16 15.20
CA PHE A 143 -2.82 10.45 15.87
C PHE A 143 -3.59 10.35 17.20
N ALA A 144 -2.87 10.42 18.31
CA ALA A 144 -3.41 10.15 19.65
C ALA A 144 -3.10 11.24 20.68
N THR A 145 -2.53 12.36 20.25
CA THR A 145 -2.31 13.53 21.12
C THR A 145 -3.61 14.19 21.51
N THR A 146 -3.69 14.71 22.74
CA THR A 146 -4.78 15.59 23.16
C THR A 146 -4.66 17.01 22.61
N GLY A 147 -3.48 17.37 22.06
CA GLY A 147 -3.21 18.65 21.42
C GLY A 147 -3.55 18.67 19.93
N ASN A 148 -2.86 19.52 19.17
CA ASN A 148 -3.08 19.66 17.74
C ASN A 148 -2.01 18.89 16.96
N SER A 149 -2.41 18.06 16.00
CA SER A 149 -1.56 17.47 14.97
C SER A 149 -1.81 18.14 13.63
N THR A 150 -0.78 18.62 12.95
CA THR A 150 -0.90 19.21 11.62
C THR A 150 -0.07 18.45 10.61
N VAL A 151 -0.66 18.11 9.46
CA VAL A 151 0.06 17.55 8.31
C VAL A 151 0.28 18.65 7.28
N SER A 152 1.53 18.95 6.96
CA SER A 152 1.94 20.01 6.03
C SER A 152 3.11 19.57 5.14
N THR A 153 3.12 18.29 4.76
CA THR A 153 4.09 17.75 3.80
C THR A 153 3.84 18.32 2.39
N THR A 154 4.89 18.41 1.56
CA THR A 154 4.72 18.78 0.14
C THR A 154 4.16 17.64 -0.70
N GLN A 155 4.46 16.40 -0.32
CA GLN A 155 3.90 15.19 -0.93
C GLN A 155 2.60 14.80 -0.21
N SER A 156 1.53 14.56 -0.96
CA SER A 156 0.31 13.94 -0.44
C SER A 156 0.61 12.51 0.03
N LEU A 157 -0.11 12.05 1.04
CA LEU A 157 0.10 10.77 1.72
C LEU A 157 -1.06 9.81 1.47
N VAL A 158 -0.76 8.52 1.49
CA VAL A 158 -1.76 7.46 1.40
C VAL A 158 -1.53 6.41 2.47
N THR A 159 -2.63 6.02 3.14
CA THR A 159 -2.62 5.05 4.22
C THR A 159 -3.71 4.00 4.06
N ASN A 160 -3.47 2.80 4.58
CA ASN A 160 -4.53 1.79 4.67
C ASN A 160 -5.39 2.03 5.91
N ASN A 161 -4.74 2.44 7.01
CA ASN A 161 -5.38 2.56 8.30
C ASN A 161 -5.06 3.93 8.91
N LEU A 162 -6.08 4.77 9.06
CA LEU A 162 -5.96 6.05 9.76
C LEU A 162 -6.71 5.97 11.09
N GLY A 163 -5.99 6.14 12.18
CA GLY A 163 -6.54 6.26 13.53
C GLY A 163 -6.43 7.68 14.07
N HIS A 164 -7.51 8.20 14.66
CA HIS A 164 -7.51 9.49 15.37
C HIS A 164 -8.29 9.41 16.69
N THR A 165 -7.57 9.40 17.81
CA THR A 165 -8.16 9.03 19.11
C THR A 165 -8.34 10.20 20.08
N ALA A 166 -7.73 11.36 19.85
CA ALA A 166 -7.90 12.56 20.68
C ALA A 166 -7.41 13.80 19.92
N GLY A 167 -7.70 15.00 20.44
CA GLY A 167 -7.13 16.25 19.95
C GLY A 167 -7.67 16.70 18.59
N THR A 168 -6.93 17.57 17.91
CA THR A 168 -7.28 18.06 16.57
C THR A 168 -6.28 17.57 15.53
N LEU A 169 -6.73 16.94 14.46
CA LEU A 169 -5.92 16.60 13.28
C LEU A 169 -6.27 17.52 12.11
N THR A 170 -5.34 18.41 11.75
CA THR A 170 -5.43 19.23 10.54
C THR A 170 -4.72 18.52 9.39
N THR A 171 -5.48 17.98 8.43
CA THR A 171 -4.94 17.16 7.33
C THR A 171 -4.42 17.97 6.16
N ASN A 172 -4.86 19.24 6.03
CA ASN A 172 -4.63 20.08 4.85
C ASN A 172 -5.01 19.41 3.51
N GLY A 173 -5.92 18.43 3.53
CA GLY A 173 -6.31 17.66 2.34
C GLY A 173 -5.24 16.69 1.84
N LEU A 174 -4.16 16.47 2.60
CA LEU A 174 -3.00 15.70 2.16
C LEU A 174 -3.11 14.20 2.45
N ILE A 175 -4.11 13.74 3.20
CA ILE A 175 -4.24 12.32 3.58
C ILE A 175 -5.31 11.64 2.72
N SER A 176 -4.94 10.52 2.09
CA SER A 176 -5.87 9.57 1.48
C SER A 176 -5.95 8.26 2.30
N ILE A 177 -7.16 7.74 2.53
CA ILE A 177 -7.38 6.38 3.05
C ILE A 177 -7.78 5.50 1.87
N ASP A 178 -6.84 4.75 1.33
CA ASP A 178 -7.04 4.05 0.06
C ASP A 178 -6.35 2.69 0.08
N ASN A 179 -7.16 1.64 0.24
CA ASN A 179 -6.66 0.28 0.25
C ASN A 179 -6.07 -0.09 -1.11
N THR A 180 -6.43 0.55 -2.21
CA THR A 180 -5.94 0.20 -3.55
C THR A 180 -4.55 0.73 -3.86
N ALA A 181 -3.92 1.44 -2.92
CA ALA A 181 -2.56 1.93 -3.05
C ALA A 181 -1.54 0.79 -3.08
N VAL A 182 -0.63 0.90 -4.05
CA VAL A 182 0.36 -0.12 -4.40
C VAL A 182 1.59 0.59 -4.93
N CYS A 183 2.78 0.15 -4.53
CA CYS A 183 4.05 0.62 -5.13
C CYS A 183 4.58 -0.34 -6.21
N ASN A 184 3.91 -1.48 -6.42
CA ASN A 184 4.24 -2.49 -7.43
C ASN A 184 4.09 -1.97 -8.87
N GLY A 185 5.02 -2.34 -9.76
CA GLY A 185 5.03 -1.94 -11.18
C GLY A 185 5.88 -0.71 -11.50
N GLY A 186 6.43 -0.01 -10.50
CA GLY A 186 7.50 0.98 -10.72
C GLY A 186 8.86 0.30 -10.91
N LEU A 187 9.77 0.92 -11.68
CA LEU A 187 11.16 0.46 -11.83
C LEU A 187 11.83 0.21 -10.46
N ILE A 188 11.47 1.02 -9.45
CA ILE A 188 11.99 0.93 -8.08
C ILE A 188 11.89 -0.49 -7.49
N ASN A 189 10.78 -1.21 -7.63
CA ASN A 189 10.57 -2.51 -6.96
C ASN A 189 11.32 -3.69 -7.58
N ARG A 190 12.06 -3.44 -8.66
CA ARG A 190 12.90 -4.43 -9.34
C ARG A 190 14.36 -4.00 -9.36
N SER A 191 14.70 -3.04 -8.51
CA SER A 191 16.01 -2.47 -8.34
C SER A 191 16.47 -2.64 -6.89
N VAL A 192 17.77 -2.68 -6.67
CA VAL A 192 18.36 -2.72 -5.34
C VAL A 192 18.05 -1.41 -4.62
N ALA A 193 17.34 -1.49 -3.49
CA ALA A 193 16.99 -0.34 -2.66
C ALA A 193 18.12 0.05 -1.72
N THR A 194 18.76 -0.97 -1.17
CA THR A 194 19.81 -0.78 -0.18
C THR A 194 20.71 -1.99 -0.17
N VAL A 195 21.95 -1.75 0.22
CA VAL A 195 22.90 -2.79 0.59
C VAL A 195 23.25 -2.59 2.05
N VAL A 196 22.93 -3.58 2.88
CA VAL A 196 23.26 -3.60 4.30
C VAL A 196 24.61 -4.27 4.45
N VAL A 197 25.56 -3.60 5.10
CA VAL A 197 26.84 -4.23 5.48
C VAL A 197 26.64 -4.93 6.82
N ASN A 198 26.66 -6.26 6.81
CA ASN A 198 26.41 -7.10 7.98
C ASN A 198 27.68 -7.34 8.81
N ALA A 199 28.84 -7.27 8.18
CA ALA A 199 30.14 -7.23 8.83
C ALA A 199 31.01 -6.25 8.05
N MET A 200 31.63 -5.29 8.74
CA MET A 200 32.45 -4.27 8.08
C MET A 200 33.85 -4.79 7.69
N GLY A 201 34.26 -5.92 8.28
CA GLY A 201 35.61 -6.47 8.14
C GLY A 201 36.71 -5.51 8.61
N THR A 202 37.95 -5.81 8.27
CA THR A 202 39.14 -5.05 8.70
C THR A 202 40.20 -5.01 7.60
N GLY A 203 41.06 -3.98 7.62
CA GLY A 203 42.19 -3.83 6.69
C GLY A 203 41.83 -3.27 5.32
N TYR A 204 40.62 -2.74 5.13
CA TYR A 204 40.22 -2.06 3.89
C TYR A 204 40.88 -0.68 3.78
N ASN A 205 41.12 -0.23 2.55
CA ASN A 205 41.74 1.06 2.23
C ASN A 205 41.14 1.64 0.94
N SER A 206 40.80 2.92 0.95
CA SER A 206 40.19 3.65 -0.18
C SER A 206 41.10 3.77 -1.41
N ALA A 207 42.43 3.69 -1.25
CA ALA A 207 43.41 3.68 -2.34
C ALA A 207 43.47 2.33 -3.07
N THR A 208 42.99 1.25 -2.47
CA THR A 208 42.85 -0.07 -3.12
C THR A 208 41.55 -0.72 -2.67
N PRO A 209 40.40 -0.17 -3.11
CA PRO A 209 39.10 -0.57 -2.61
C PRO A 209 38.72 -1.97 -3.12
N PRO A 210 37.87 -2.72 -2.40
CA PRO A 210 37.29 -3.94 -2.92
C PRO A 210 36.28 -3.63 -4.03
N THR A 211 36.10 -4.56 -4.95
CA THR A 211 35.04 -4.51 -5.96
C THR A 211 33.73 -5.04 -5.37
N ILE A 212 32.65 -4.30 -5.56
CA ILE A 212 31.28 -4.70 -5.18
C ILE A 212 30.55 -5.20 -6.43
N THR A 213 30.09 -6.45 -6.42
CA THR A 213 29.30 -7.01 -7.52
C THR A 213 28.00 -7.62 -7.02
N PHE A 214 27.02 -7.68 -7.94
CA PHE A 214 25.72 -8.29 -7.71
C PHE A 214 25.53 -9.47 -8.66
N THR A 215 24.78 -10.49 -8.25
CA THR A 215 24.31 -11.50 -9.21
C THR A 215 23.54 -10.83 -10.35
N ALA A 216 23.69 -11.38 -11.57
CA ALA A 216 23.09 -10.81 -12.77
C ALA A 216 21.57 -10.67 -12.64
N ALA A 217 21.04 -9.57 -13.19
CA ALA A 217 19.60 -9.42 -13.35
C ALA A 217 19.04 -10.49 -14.32
N PRO A 218 17.78 -10.92 -14.18
CA PRO A 218 17.12 -11.78 -15.16
C PRO A 218 17.18 -11.21 -16.59
N ALA A 219 17.02 -12.07 -17.60
CA ALA A 219 17.06 -11.67 -19.02
C ALA A 219 16.14 -10.46 -19.30
N GLY A 220 16.68 -9.45 -19.99
CA GLY A 220 16.03 -8.17 -20.24
C GLY A 220 16.22 -7.12 -19.13
N GLY A 221 16.84 -7.47 -18.00
CA GLY A 221 17.16 -6.55 -16.91
C GLY A 221 18.61 -6.03 -16.91
N THR A 222 18.85 -4.98 -16.14
CA THR A 222 20.18 -4.39 -15.90
C THR A 222 20.71 -4.78 -14.52
N THR A 223 21.93 -5.29 -14.44
CA THR A 223 22.58 -5.63 -13.16
C THR A 223 22.94 -4.36 -12.38
N ALA A 224 22.64 -4.34 -11.08
CA ALA A 224 23.01 -3.24 -10.20
C ALA A 224 24.52 -3.04 -10.10
N THR A 225 24.95 -1.81 -9.80
CA THR A 225 26.34 -1.44 -9.53
C THR A 225 26.44 -0.62 -8.25
N ALA A 226 27.57 -0.72 -7.56
CA ALA A 226 27.80 0.00 -6.30
C ALA A 226 29.29 0.24 -6.05
N THR A 227 29.60 1.20 -5.19
CA THR A 227 30.94 1.52 -4.71
C THR A 227 31.03 1.35 -3.18
N PRO A 228 32.19 0.91 -2.65
CA PRO A 228 32.41 0.81 -1.22
C PRO A 228 32.66 2.19 -0.59
N ASN A 229 32.19 2.39 0.64
CA ASN A 229 32.57 3.51 1.49
C ASN A 229 33.43 2.99 2.64
N ILE A 230 34.71 3.38 2.66
CA ILE A 230 35.73 2.87 3.58
C ILE A 230 36.14 3.97 4.54
N ASP A 231 36.35 3.59 5.79
CA ASP A 231 37.10 4.41 6.72
C ASP A 231 38.55 3.95 6.79
N ASP A 232 39.44 4.77 6.25
CA ASP A 232 40.88 4.49 6.21
C ASP A 232 41.54 4.56 7.59
N VAL A 233 40.90 5.19 8.59
CA VAL A 233 41.43 5.26 9.95
C VAL A 233 41.25 3.92 10.66
N THR A 234 40.05 3.34 10.58
CA THR A 234 39.74 2.05 11.21
C THR A 234 39.98 0.85 10.29
N GLY A 235 40.13 1.08 8.99
CA GLY A 235 40.26 0.04 7.97
C GLY A 235 38.98 -0.76 7.73
N THR A 236 37.80 -0.16 7.94
CA THR A 236 36.50 -0.86 7.88
C THR A 236 35.68 -0.44 6.65
N LEU A 237 34.98 -1.39 6.00
CA LEU A 237 33.95 -1.09 5.00
C LEU A 237 32.66 -0.66 5.70
N ARG A 238 32.40 0.64 5.77
CA ARG A 238 31.28 1.19 6.56
C ARG A 238 29.93 1.05 5.88
N SER A 239 29.89 1.28 4.57
CA SER A 239 28.67 1.16 3.78
C SER A 239 28.98 0.86 2.32
N ILE A 240 27.95 0.53 1.56
CA ILE A 240 28.01 0.33 0.12
C ILE A 240 27.01 1.30 -0.51
N THR A 241 27.53 2.21 -1.34
CA THR A 241 26.73 3.21 -2.06
C THR A 241 26.33 2.64 -3.42
N ILE A 242 25.03 2.52 -3.66
CA ILE A 242 24.51 2.05 -4.94
C ILE A 242 24.74 3.14 -5.99
N THR A 243 25.41 2.82 -7.09
CA THR A 243 25.65 3.75 -8.22
C THR A 243 24.64 3.57 -9.34
N ASP A 244 24.18 2.34 -9.56
CA ASP A 244 23.02 2.02 -10.40
C ASP A 244 22.23 0.94 -9.65
N PRO A 245 20.96 1.17 -9.29
CA PRO A 245 20.19 0.17 -8.56
C PRO A 245 19.79 -1.02 -9.44
N GLY A 246 20.10 -0.99 -10.75
CA GLY A 246 19.74 -2.03 -11.72
C GLY A 246 18.23 -2.08 -11.94
N ASN A 247 17.76 -3.08 -12.67
CA ASN A 247 16.34 -3.35 -12.83
C ASN A 247 16.11 -4.84 -13.15
N GLY A 248 14.85 -5.26 -13.16
CA GLY A 248 14.47 -6.61 -13.57
C GLY A 248 14.60 -7.68 -12.48
N TYR A 249 15.23 -7.38 -11.34
CA TYR A 249 15.34 -8.30 -10.21
C TYR A 249 13.97 -8.78 -9.71
N ARG A 250 13.92 -10.05 -9.29
CA ARG A 250 12.71 -10.73 -8.76
C ARG A 250 12.92 -11.28 -7.34
N VAL A 251 14.18 -11.44 -6.97
CA VAL A 251 14.69 -11.74 -5.64
C VAL A 251 15.90 -10.84 -5.41
N ALA A 252 16.22 -10.53 -4.16
CA ALA A 252 17.40 -9.72 -3.86
C ALA A 252 18.66 -10.40 -4.43
N PRO A 253 19.50 -9.67 -5.18
CA PRO A 253 20.74 -10.23 -5.69
C PRO A 253 21.73 -10.54 -4.56
N LEU A 254 22.56 -11.56 -4.74
CA LEU A 254 23.70 -11.78 -3.85
C LEU A 254 24.72 -10.66 -4.06
N VAL A 255 25.22 -10.09 -2.96
CA VAL A 255 26.31 -9.10 -2.96
C VAL A 255 27.62 -9.82 -2.72
N THR A 256 28.58 -9.63 -3.64
CA THR A 256 29.95 -10.13 -3.48
C THR A 256 30.90 -8.96 -3.25
N ILE A 257 31.73 -9.06 -2.22
CA ILE A 257 32.81 -8.13 -1.91
C ILE A 257 34.12 -8.88 -2.18
N ALA A 258 34.89 -8.46 -3.18
CA ALA A 258 36.10 -9.17 -3.59
C ALA A 258 37.27 -8.23 -3.89
N GLY A 259 38.49 -8.70 -3.69
CA GLY A 259 39.71 -7.89 -3.88
C GLY A 259 39.93 -6.86 -2.77
N GLY A 260 40.77 -5.87 -3.05
CA GLY A 260 41.24 -4.90 -2.06
C GLY A 260 42.21 -5.49 -1.03
N THR A 261 42.57 -4.70 -0.02
CA THR A 261 43.53 -5.09 1.04
C THR A 261 42.88 -5.72 2.28
N GLY A 262 41.55 -5.63 2.41
CA GLY A 262 40.82 -6.04 3.61
C GLY A 262 40.22 -7.44 3.54
N THR A 263 39.74 -7.94 4.68
CA THR A 263 39.05 -9.23 4.78
C THR A 263 37.85 -9.15 5.73
N GLY A 264 36.92 -10.11 5.58
CA GLY A 264 35.84 -10.33 6.55
C GLY A 264 34.59 -9.45 6.40
N ALA A 265 34.52 -8.58 5.39
CA ALA A 265 33.29 -7.84 5.12
C ALA A 265 32.23 -8.74 4.49
N THR A 266 30.97 -8.57 4.92
CA THR A 266 29.81 -9.22 4.32
C THR A 266 28.67 -8.22 4.17
N ALA A 267 27.85 -8.39 3.13
CA ALA A 267 26.73 -7.51 2.86
C ALA A 267 25.55 -8.25 2.24
N VAL A 268 24.35 -7.69 2.41
CA VAL A 268 23.10 -8.22 1.88
C VAL A 268 22.36 -7.10 1.14
N ALA A 269 21.97 -7.36 -0.12
CA ALA A 269 21.10 -6.46 -0.85
C ALA A 269 19.64 -6.65 -0.43
N HIS A 270 18.86 -5.59 -0.46
CA HIS A 270 17.42 -5.63 -0.39
C HIS A 270 16.84 -4.91 -1.60
N LEU A 271 15.82 -5.50 -2.23
CA LEU A 271 15.01 -4.81 -3.23
C LEU A 271 14.03 -3.86 -2.54
N TRP A 272 13.53 -2.88 -3.28
CA TRP A 272 12.34 -2.16 -2.84
C TRP A 272 11.18 -3.16 -2.78
N SER A 273 10.50 -3.23 -1.64
CA SER A 273 9.42 -4.20 -1.46
C SER A 273 8.23 -3.83 -2.34
N SER A 274 7.74 -4.80 -3.14
CA SER A 274 6.38 -4.71 -3.67
C SER A 274 5.40 -4.81 -2.52
N TYR A 275 4.83 -3.67 -2.15
CA TYR A 275 3.83 -3.59 -1.11
C TYR A 275 2.48 -3.21 -1.69
N MET A 276 1.47 -3.92 -1.21
CA MET A 276 0.06 -3.65 -1.42
C MET A 276 -0.57 -3.59 -0.04
N PHE A 277 -1.46 -2.63 0.17
CA PHE A 277 -2.16 -2.51 1.45
C PHE A 277 -3.05 -3.74 1.74
N GLY A 278 -3.56 -3.87 2.97
CA GLY A 278 -4.52 -4.94 3.30
C GLY A 278 -5.82 -4.80 2.50
N THR A 279 -6.60 -5.88 2.32
CA THR A 279 -7.75 -5.94 1.40
C THR A 279 -8.87 -4.91 1.65
N VAL A 280 -8.93 -4.32 2.84
CA VAL A 280 -9.88 -3.27 3.24
C VAL A 280 -9.10 -2.16 3.94
N CYS A 281 -9.46 -0.89 3.69
CA CYS A 281 -8.92 0.23 4.44
C CYS A 281 -9.84 0.60 5.60
N GLN A 282 -9.26 1.23 6.61
CA GLN A 282 -9.96 1.56 7.84
C GLN A 282 -9.74 3.03 8.21
N GLY A 283 -10.84 3.71 8.49
CA GLY A 283 -10.85 4.92 9.30
C GLY A 283 -11.30 4.55 10.70
N GLN A 284 -10.53 4.95 11.71
CA GLN A 284 -10.89 4.75 13.11
C GLN A 284 -10.82 6.07 13.86
N LYS A 285 -11.89 6.39 14.58
CA LYS A 285 -11.99 7.67 15.27
C LYS A 285 -12.67 7.54 16.62
N SER A 286 -12.25 8.35 17.58
CA SER A 286 -12.95 8.55 18.85
C SER A 286 -13.91 9.73 18.82
N GLY A 287 -14.81 9.76 19.80
CA GLY A 287 -15.70 10.88 20.00
C GLY A 287 -14.99 12.19 20.39
N LEU A 288 -13.73 12.13 20.84
CA LEU A 288 -12.96 13.28 21.33
C LEU A 288 -12.11 13.95 20.26
N GLY A 289 -11.77 13.25 19.17
CA GLY A 289 -10.97 13.83 18.10
C GLY A 289 -11.75 14.88 17.29
N THR A 290 -11.07 15.87 16.74
CA THR A 290 -11.61 16.78 15.70
C THR A 290 -10.74 16.68 14.45
N VAL A 291 -11.32 16.52 13.26
CA VAL A 291 -10.55 16.56 12.02
C VAL A 291 -10.88 17.84 11.27
N VAL A 292 -9.84 18.58 10.88
CA VAL A 292 -9.92 19.79 10.06
C VAL A 292 -9.25 19.53 8.72
N GLY A 293 -9.94 19.89 7.64
CA GLY A 293 -9.53 19.52 6.28
C GLY A 293 -10.15 18.20 5.81
N ALA A 294 -10.08 17.94 4.51
CA ALA A 294 -10.64 16.74 3.92
C ALA A 294 -9.70 15.54 4.11
N ILE A 295 -10.28 14.34 4.20
CA ILE A 295 -9.58 13.08 3.96
C ILE A 295 -10.12 12.54 2.64
N ASN A 296 -9.23 12.19 1.73
CA ASN A 296 -9.64 11.60 0.45
C ASN A 296 -9.90 10.09 0.65
N ILE A 297 -11.15 9.65 0.45
CA ILE A 297 -11.56 8.26 0.64
C ILE A 297 -12.24 7.76 -0.65
N PRO A 298 -11.50 7.10 -1.56
CA PRO A 298 -12.05 6.55 -2.80
C PRO A 298 -12.75 5.20 -2.53
N SER A 299 -13.86 5.21 -1.81
CA SER A 299 -14.62 4.00 -1.41
C SER A 299 -15.75 3.64 -2.37
N ASP A 300 -15.53 3.80 -3.67
CA ASP A 300 -16.55 3.56 -4.71
C ASP A 300 -17.01 2.10 -4.83
N GLN A 301 -16.36 1.15 -4.15
CA GLN A 301 -16.51 -0.28 -4.39
C GLN A 301 -16.23 -0.66 -5.86
N GLY A 302 -15.35 0.11 -6.50
CA GLY A 302 -14.75 -0.19 -7.79
C GLY A 302 -13.53 -1.08 -7.63
N VAL A 303 -12.90 -1.43 -8.74
CA VAL A 303 -11.84 -2.41 -8.85
C VAL A 303 -10.59 -1.74 -9.38
N ARG A 304 -9.48 -1.92 -8.66
CA ARG A 304 -8.14 -1.66 -9.20
C ARG A 304 -7.37 -2.96 -9.38
N VAL A 305 -6.39 -2.94 -10.27
CA VAL A 305 -5.56 -4.09 -10.59
C VAL A 305 -4.09 -3.69 -10.46
N ALA A 306 -3.32 -4.57 -9.82
CA ALA A 306 -1.88 -4.48 -9.73
C ALA A 306 -1.22 -5.70 -10.40
N VAL A 307 -0.01 -5.48 -10.91
CA VAL A 307 0.78 -6.49 -11.62
C VAL A 307 1.86 -7.04 -10.69
N THR A 308 1.65 -8.19 -10.05
CA THR A 308 2.62 -8.81 -9.11
C THR A 308 3.77 -9.53 -9.81
N ASN A 309 3.56 -9.93 -11.06
CA ASN A 309 4.61 -10.34 -11.97
C ASN A 309 4.23 -9.81 -13.34
N GLY A 310 5.13 -9.09 -14.00
CA GLY A 310 4.88 -8.55 -15.35
C GLY A 310 4.93 -9.58 -16.47
N GLY A 311 5.39 -10.81 -16.21
CA GLY A 311 5.76 -11.73 -17.30
C GLY A 311 6.87 -11.13 -18.18
N VAL A 312 7.21 -11.79 -19.29
CA VAL A 312 8.08 -11.25 -20.35
C VAL A 312 7.70 -11.85 -21.71
N GLY A 313 8.03 -11.17 -22.80
CA GLY A 313 7.80 -11.63 -24.17
C GLY A 313 6.47 -11.19 -24.79
N TYR A 314 5.71 -10.29 -24.15
CA TYR A 314 4.57 -9.65 -24.77
C TYR A 314 5.03 -8.81 -25.97
N THR A 315 4.53 -9.14 -27.16
CA THR A 315 4.75 -8.36 -28.38
C THR A 315 3.67 -7.30 -28.61
N SER A 316 2.56 -7.42 -27.89
CA SER A 316 1.49 -6.42 -27.78
C SER A 316 0.89 -6.44 -26.36
N ALA A 317 0.24 -5.35 -25.96
CA ALA A 317 -0.42 -5.27 -24.67
C ALA A 317 -1.59 -6.26 -24.58
N PRO A 318 -1.64 -7.14 -23.55
CA PRO A 318 -2.72 -8.11 -23.41
C PRO A 318 -4.03 -7.44 -22.96
N ASN A 319 -5.17 -7.99 -23.35
CA ASN A 319 -6.44 -7.59 -22.75
C ASN A 319 -6.61 -8.20 -21.35
N ILE A 320 -7.29 -7.48 -20.48
CA ILE A 320 -7.54 -7.89 -19.09
C ILE A 320 -9.03 -8.06 -18.92
N GLY A 321 -9.43 -9.29 -18.63
CA GLY A 321 -10.81 -9.65 -18.34
C GLY A 321 -11.06 -9.75 -16.85
N VAL A 322 -12.31 -9.52 -16.44
CA VAL A 322 -12.74 -9.51 -15.04
C VAL A 322 -14.04 -10.31 -14.88
N SER A 323 -14.38 -10.70 -13.65
CA SER A 323 -15.73 -11.16 -13.32
C SER A 323 -16.67 -10.00 -12.99
N LEU A 324 -17.98 -10.20 -13.21
CA LEU A 324 -19.02 -9.24 -12.85
C LEU A 324 -19.22 -9.19 -11.32
N PRO A 325 -19.70 -8.06 -10.76
CA PRO A 325 -20.05 -7.99 -9.34
C PRO A 325 -21.20 -8.96 -9.01
N THR A 326 -21.18 -9.56 -7.83
CA THR A 326 -22.20 -10.53 -7.37
C THR A 326 -23.06 -9.97 -6.24
N GLY A 327 -24.24 -10.59 -6.04
CA GLY A 327 -25.10 -10.30 -4.89
C GLY A 327 -26.06 -9.14 -5.11
N PHE A 328 -25.67 -7.94 -4.65
CA PHE A 328 -26.61 -6.83 -4.36
C PHE A 328 -26.87 -5.89 -5.53
N LEU A 329 -26.22 -6.10 -6.67
CA LEU A 329 -26.46 -5.27 -7.83
C LEU A 329 -27.73 -5.73 -8.54
N ASN A 330 -28.82 -4.99 -8.35
CA ASN A 330 -30.03 -5.19 -9.13
C ASN A 330 -29.80 -4.66 -10.55
N LEU A 331 -29.82 -5.57 -11.53
CA LEU A 331 -29.63 -5.24 -12.94
C LEU A 331 -30.90 -4.72 -13.63
N MET A 332 -32.03 -4.70 -12.92
CA MET A 332 -33.23 -4.03 -13.40
C MET A 332 -33.04 -2.52 -13.26
N GLU A 333 -32.73 -1.84 -14.36
CA GLU A 333 -32.67 -0.39 -14.39
C GLU A 333 -34.09 0.23 -14.34
N ASN A 334 -34.19 1.41 -13.75
CA ASN A 334 -35.43 2.07 -13.37
C ASN A 334 -36.10 2.76 -14.58
N VAL A 335 -36.54 1.97 -15.57
CA VAL A 335 -37.34 2.45 -16.71
C VAL A 335 -38.78 1.98 -16.52
N GLY A 336 -39.77 2.88 -16.59
CA GLY A 336 -41.18 2.53 -16.40
C GLY A 336 -41.60 1.35 -17.30
N SER A 337 -42.18 0.31 -16.69
CA SER A 337 -42.45 -1.03 -17.25
C SER A 337 -41.29 -2.04 -17.30
N ALA A 338 -40.13 -1.75 -16.69
CA ALA A 338 -38.96 -2.66 -16.69
C ALA A 338 -39.23 -4.06 -16.14
N GLY A 339 -40.12 -4.21 -15.15
CA GLY A 339 -40.45 -5.53 -14.59
C GLY A 339 -41.40 -6.39 -15.43
N GLY A 340 -41.93 -5.84 -16.52
CA GLY A 340 -42.96 -6.49 -17.33
C GLY A 340 -44.24 -6.80 -16.53
N SER A 341 -45.04 -7.75 -17.03
CA SER A 341 -46.28 -8.19 -16.38
C SER A 341 -46.62 -9.63 -16.72
N GLY A 342 -47.53 -10.23 -15.93
CA GLY A 342 -48.07 -11.57 -16.18
C GLY A 342 -47.16 -12.72 -15.73
N TYR A 343 -46.06 -12.44 -15.02
CA TYR A 343 -45.15 -13.48 -14.56
C TYR A 343 -45.80 -14.33 -13.46
N THR A 344 -45.96 -15.62 -13.70
CA THR A 344 -46.50 -16.60 -12.73
C THR A 344 -45.40 -17.43 -12.08
N GLY A 345 -44.17 -17.35 -12.61
CA GLY A 345 -42.95 -17.90 -12.02
C GLY A 345 -41.74 -17.06 -12.42
N ASN A 346 -40.58 -17.35 -11.82
CA ASN A 346 -39.35 -16.64 -12.17
C ASN A 346 -38.91 -16.98 -13.60
N PRO A 347 -38.62 -15.98 -14.46
CA PRO A 347 -38.00 -16.25 -15.75
C PRO A 347 -36.55 -16.74 -15.57
N THR A 348 -36.07 -17.48 -16.56
CA THR A 348 -34.65 -17.85 -16.69
C THR A 348 -33.85 -16.63 -17.12
N VAL A 349 -32.71 -16.39 -16.46
CA VAL A 349 -31.77 -15.32 -16.79
C VAL A 349 -30.60 -15.89 -17.56
N THR A 350 -30.36 -15.39 -18.77
CA THR A 350 -29.23 -15.81 -19.61
C THR A 350 -28.31 -14.62 -19.88
N PHE A 351 -27.01 -14.81 -19.63
CA PHE A 351 -25.95 -13.86 -19.96
C PHE A 351 -25.22 -14.32 -21.22
N SER A 352 -24.94 -13.40 -22.13
CA SER A 352 -24.21 -13.66 -23.38
C SER A 352 -23.33 -12.48 -23.79
N GLY A 353 -22.38 -12.70 -24.70
CA GLY A 353 -21.48 -11.64 -25.19
C GLY A 353 -20.43 -11.21 -24.16
N GLY A 354 -20.01 -9.95 -24.24
CA GLY A 354 -19.06 -9.33 -23.29
C GLY A 354 -17.60 -9.80 -23.39
N GLY A 355 -17.27 -10.66 -24.36
CA GLY A 355 -15.93 -11.28 -24.47
C GLY A 355 -15.61 -12.28 -23.37
N ALA A 356 -16.62 -12.75 -22.62
CA ALA A 356 -16.44 -13.63 -21.48
C ALA A 356 -15.83 -14.99 -21.85
N ILE A 357 -14.95 -15.50 -20.98
CA ILE A 357 -14.44 -16.87 -21.04
C ILE A 357 -15.46 -17.83 -20.42
N THR A 358 -16.11 -17.39 -19.34
CA THR A 358 -17.21 -18.13 -18.69
C THR A 358 -18.31 -17.13 -18.41
N GLN A 359 -19.51 -17.43 -18.88
CA GLN A 359 -20.66 -16.54 -18.68
C GLN A 359 -21.07 -16.51 -17.21
N ALA A 360 -21.56 -15.35 -16.78
CA ALA A 360 -22.18 -15.16 -15.48
C ALA A 360 -23.50 -15.93 -15.39
N THR A 361 -23.93 -16.19 -14.16
CA THR A 361 -25.25 -16.75 -13.84
C THR A 361 -25.96 -15.83 -12.86
N GLY A 362 -27.29 -15.86 -12.90
CA GLY A 362 -28.11 -15.00 -12.06
C GLY A 362 -29.53 -15.51 -11.93
N VAL A 363 -30.27 -14.89 -11.02
CA VAL A 363 -31.66 -15.25 -10.71
C VAL A 363 -32.55 -14.02 -10.81
N ALA A 364 -33.70 -14.19 -11.45
CA ALA A 364 -34.77 -13.20 -11.43
C ALA A 364 -35.64 -13.41 -10.19
N VAL A 365 -36.08 -12.31 -9.58
CA VAL A 365 -37.05 -12.30 -8.49
C VAL A 365 -38.35 -11.72 -9.03
N VAL A 366 -39.45 -12.47 -8.90
CA VAL A 366 -40.79 -12.01 -9.28
C VAL A 366 -41.61 -11.70 -8.04
N THR A 367 -42.19 -10.51 -8.01
CA THR A 367 -43.13 -10.07 -6.97
C THR A 367 -44.38 -9.50 -7.64
N ARG A 368 -45.56 -9.97 -7.23
CA ARG A 368 -46.86 -9.49 -7.73
C ARG A 368 -46.99 -9.48 -9.27
N GLY A 369 -46.45 -10.52 -9.92
CA GLY A 369 -46.55 -10.67 -11.37
C GLY A 369 -45.53 -9.89 -12.21
N GLN A 370 -44.54 -9.27 -11.56
CA GLN A 370 -43.48 -8.47 -12.20
C GLN A 370 -42.09 -8.93 -11.76
N VAL A 371 -41.10 -8.89 -12.64
CA VAL A 371 -39.70 -9.06 -12.29
C VAL A 371 -39.22 -7.82 -11.54
N THR A 372 -38.89 -7.96 -10.25
CA THR A 372 -38.46 -6.85 -9.39
C THR A 372 -36.96 -6.74 -9.26
N SER A 373 -36.23 -7.85 -9.46
CA SER A 373 -34.77 -7.80 -9.50
C SER A 373 -34.17 -8.91 -10.34
N VAL A 374 -32.96 -8.66 -10.85
CA VAL A 374 -32.08 -9.69 -11.39
C VAL A 374 -30.76 -9.57 -10.65
N ASN A 375 -30.39 -10.63 -9.91
CA ASN A 375 -29.19 -10.67 -9.09
C ASN A 375 -28.19 -11.65 -9.69
N ILE A 376 -26.93 -11.22 -9.84
CA ILE A 376 -25.84 -12.10 -10.29
C ILE A 376 -25.42 -13.00 -9.14
N THR A 377 -25.50 -14.31 -9.33
CA THR A 377 -25.10 -15.32 -8.34
C THR A 377 -23.65 -15.78 -8.55
N ALA A 378 -23.18 -15.85 -9.79
CA ALA A 378 -21.77 -16.03 -10.13
C ALA A 378 -21.37 -15.08 -11.24
N GLY A 379 -20.30 -14.31 -11.04
CA GLY A 379 -19.88 -13.24 -11.95
C GLY A 379 -19.25 -13.69 -13.27
N GLY A 380 -19.15 -14.99 -13.53
CA GLY A 380 -18.41 -15.52 -14.68
C GLY A 380 -16.92 -15.15 -14.64
N THR A 381 -16.25 -15.11 -15.78
CA THR A 381 -14.85 -14.64 -15.91
C THR A 381 -14.58 -14.05 -17.29
N GLY A 382 -13.63 -13.14 -17.38
CA GLY A 382 -13.04 -12.71 -18.65
C GLY A 382 -13.81 -11.60 -19.39
N TYR A 383 -14.77 -10.95 -18.75
CA TYR A 383 -15.54 -9.86 -19.37
C TYR A 383 -14.62 -8.70 -19.73
N LEU A 384 -14.71 -8.28 -21.00
CA LEU A 384 -14.03 -7.09 -21.56
C LEU A 384 -15.03 -5.94 -21.80
N SER A 385 -16.32 -6.27 -21.91
CA SER A 385 -17.42 -5.33 -22.04
C SER A 385 -18.68 -5.89 -21.38
N ALA A 386 -19.71 -5.05 -21.22
CA ALA A 386 -20.98 -5.45 -20.61
C ALA A 386 -21.63 -6.63 -21.36
N PRO A 387 -22.19 -7.64 -20.65
CA PRO A 387 -22.97 -8.70 -21.28
C PRO A 387 -24.34 -8.21 -21.77
N THR A 388 -24.91 -8.96 -22.71
CA THR A 388 -26.35 -8.93 -22.99
C THR A 388 -27.08 -9.85 -22.02
N ILE A 389 -28.18 -9.36 -21.44
CA ILE A 389 -29.03 -10.12 -20.51
C ILE A 389 -30.38 -10.38 -21.19
N THR A 390 -30.81 -11.64 -21.20
CA THR A 390 -32.10 -12.04 -21.73
C THR A 390 -32.91 -12.78 -20.67
N LEU A 391 -34.20 -12.43 -20.57
CA LEU A 391 -35.18 -13.10 -19.70
C LEU A 391 -36.12 -13.94 -20.56
N THR A 392 -36.24 -15.24 -20.26
CA THR A 392 -37.14 -16.15 -20.99
C THR A 392 -37.99 -16.99 -20.03
N GLY A 393 -39.20 -17.36 -20.46
CA GLY A 393 -40.13 -18.13 -19.64
C GLY A 393 -40.82 -17.31 -18.55
N GLY A 394 -41.24 -17.96 -17.46
CA GLY A 394 -41.93 -17.32 -16.32
C GLY A 394 -43.39 -16.92 -16.56
N GLY A 395 -43.94 -17.17 -17.75
CA GLY A 395 -45.35 -16.92 -18.09
C GLY A 395 -45.74 -15.46 -18.38
N GLY A 396 -44.82 -14.51 -18.15
CA GLY A 396 -45.02 -13.09 -18.40
C GLY A 396 -44.23 -12.55 -19.59
N ALA A 397 -44.37 -11.25 -19.84
CA ALA A 397 -43.67 -10.54 -20.92
C ALA A 397 -43.32 -9.10 -20.54
N GLY A 398 -42.42 -8.50 -21.32
CA GLY A 398 -42.08 -7.07 -21.23
C GLY A 398 -41.04 -6.72 -20.17
N ALA A 399 -40.47 -7.71 -19.45
CA ALA A 399 -39.36 -7.41 -18.56
C ALA A 399 -38.08 -7.11 -19.34
N VAL A 400 -37.40 -6.03 -18.98
CA VAL A 400 -36.15 -5.57 -19.60
C VAL A 400 -35.08 -5.47 -18.53
N CYS A 401 -33.94 -6.11 -18.78
CA CYS A 401 -32.78 -6.11 -17.91
C CYS A 401 -31.55 -5.70 -18.72
N VAL A 402 -30.81 -4.70 -18.25
CA VAL A 402 -29.64 -4.16 -18.95
C VAL A 402 -28.50 -4.06 -17.97
N PHE A 403 -27.34 -4.58 -18.36
CA PHE A 403 -26.13 -4.39 -17.58
C PHE A 403 -25.58 -2.98 -17.82
N ASN A 404 -25.59 -2.12 -16.80
CA ASN A 404 -24.94 -0.81 -16.90
C ASN A 404 -23.43 -0.98 -17.10
N PRO A 405 -22.83 -0.50 -18.22
CA PRO A 405 -21.39 -0.61 -18.44
C PRO A 405 -20.55 0.07 -17.36
N ALA A 406 -21.10 1.06 -16.64
CA ALA A 406 -20.39 1.72 -15.56
C ALA A 406 -20.15 0.82 -14.35
N HIS A 407 -20.84 -0.31 -14.21
CA HIS A 407 -20.51 -1.32 -13.19
C HIS A 407 -19.22 -2.08 -13.51
N LEU A 408 -18.88 -2.24 -14.80
CA LEU A 408 -17.73 -3.02 -15.22
C LEU A 408 -16.47 -2.15 -15.27
N PRO A 409 -15.39 -2.50 -14.56
CA PRO A 409 -14.11 -1.80 -14.69
C PRO A 409 -13.53 -2.03 -16.09
N THR A 410 -12.83 -1.03 -16.59
CA THR A 410 -12.08 -1.11 -17.84
C THR A 410 -10.59 -0.97 -17.56
N PHE A 411 -9.77 -1.60 -18.40
CA PHE A 411 -8.33 -1.70 -18.19
C PHE A 411 -7.58 -1.42 -19.49
N SER A 412 -6.43 -0.77 -19.37
CA SER A 412 -5.41 -0.73 -20.41
C SER A 412 -4.11 -1.27 -19.85
N ALA A 413 -3.55 -2.30 -20.49
CA ALA A 413 -2.27 -2.86 -20.14
C ALA A 413 -1.14 -2.06 -20.82
N ASN A 414 -0.08 -1.77 -20.07
CA ASN A 414 1.11 -1.14 -20.61
C ASN A 414 2.27 -2.13 -20.57
N ILE A 415 2.96 -2.30 -21.70
CA ILE A 415 4.16 -3.13 -21.79
C ILE A 415 5.41 -2.28 -22.02
N ASP A 416 6.53 -2.73 -21.48
CA ASP A 416 7.85 -2.27 -21.91
C ASP A 416 8.12 -2.81 -23.32
N ALA A 417 8.30 -1.92 -24.29
CA ALA A 417 8.47 -2.28 -25.69
C ALA A 417 9.81 -2.98 -26.00
N THR A 418 10.82 -2.82 -25.14
CA THR A 418 12.14 -3.44 -25.30
C THR A 418 12.16 -4.85 -24.72
N THR A 419 11.56 -5.03 -23.55
CA THR A 419 11.60 -6.32 -22.82
C THR A 419 10.34 -7.16 -23.03
N GLY A 420 9.27 -6.58 -23.58
CA GLY A 420 7.97 -7.20 -23.70
C GLY A 420 7.35 -7.55 -22.36
N MET A 421 7.63 -6.76 -21.32
CA MET A 421 7.13 -7.01 -19.96
C MET A 421 5.88 -6.19 -19.68
N LEU A 422 4.82 -6.76 -19.07
CA LEU A 422 3.71 -5.97 -18.55
C LEU A 422 4.19 -5.13 -17.35
N VAL A 423 4.24 -3.82 -17.52
CA VAL A 423 4.74 -2.88 -16.50
C VAL A 423 3.63 -2.39 -15.58
N SER A 424 2.44 -2.11 -16.14
CA SER A 424 1.33 -1.55 -15.37
C SER A 424 -0.02 -1.83 -16.02
N VAL A 425 -1.07 -1.68 -15.20
CA VAL A 425 -2.46 -1.67 -15.66
C VAL A 425 -3.03 -0.30 -15.31
N PHE A 426 -3.38 0.47 -16.34
CA PHE A 426 -4.17 1.67 -16.17
C PHE A 426 -5.65 1.30 -16.06
N VAL A 427 -6.38 1.95 -15.14
CA VAL A 427 -7.79 1.68 -14.86
C VAL A 427 -8.61 2.96 -15.10
N PRO A 428 -9.04 3.22 -16.36
CA PRO A 428 -9.81 4.42 -16.68
C PRO A 428 -11.18 4.45 -16.01
N ASN A 429 -11.86 3.30 -15.94
CA ASN A 429 -13.08 3.11 -15.19
C ASN A 429 -12.84 2.02 -14.15
N ILE A 430 -13.07 2.34 -12.88
CA ILE A 430 -12.95 1.39 -11.77
C ILE A 430 -14.23 0.57 -11.58
N GLY A 431 -15.34 0.89 -12.25
CA GLY A 431 -16.58 0.18 -12.00
C GLY A 431 -17.19 0.51 -10.64
N TYR A 432 -18.26 -0.20 -10.25
CA TYR A 432 -18.81 -0.15 -8.90
C TYR A 432 -19.66 -1.37 -8.56
N GLY A 433 -19.95 -1.56 -7.27
CA GLY A 433 -20.79 -2.64 -6.76
C GLY A 433 -20.04 -3.91 -6.36
N TYR A 434 -18.70 -3.88 -6.36
CA TYR A 434 -17.89 -5.02 -5.95
C TYR A 434 -17.72 -5.05 -4.43
N LEU A 435 -18.32 -6.05 -3.78
CA LEU A 435 -18.16 -6.31 -2.33
C LEU A 435 -16.91 -7.14 -2.00
N ALA A 436 -16.27 -7.69 -3.02
CA ALA A 436 -15.02 -8.42 -2.93
C ALA A 436 -14.22 -8.19 -4.21
N ALA A 437 -12.91 -8.43 -4.14
CA ALA A 437 -12.05 -8.37 -5.32
C ALA A 437 -12.54 -9.40 -6.37
N PRO A 438 -12.82 -8.99 -7.62
CA PRO A 438 -13.22 -9.93 -8.66
C PRO A 438 -12.04 -10.74 -9.16
N THR A 439 -12.28 -11.92 -9.71
CA THR A 439 -11.25 -12.61 -10.51
C THR A 439 -10.81 -11.73 -11.68
N VAL A 440 -9.50 -11.55 -11.84
CA VAL A 440 -8.90 -10.89 -13.01
C VAL A 440 -7.96 -11.85 -13.71
N SER A 441 -7.98 -11.84 -15.03
CA SER A 441 -7.09 -12.65 -15.83
C SER A 441 -6.68 -11.92 -17.09
N LEU A 442 -5.50 -12.27 -17.59
CA LEU A 442 -5.17 -11.95 -18.97
C LEU A 442 -6.08 -12.78 -19.86
N ASN A 443 -6.75 -12.12 -20.81
CA ASN A 443 -7.54 -12.82 -21.80
C ASN A 443 -6.60 -13.32 -22.90
N PRO A 444 -6.44 -14.65 -23.09
CA PRO A 444 -5.50 -15.20 -24.07
C PRO A 444 -5.91 -14.95 -25.53
N ALA A 445 -7.15 -14.53 -25.80
CA ALA A 445 -7.71 -14.43 -27.15
C ALA A 445 -7.12 -13.33 -28.05
N THR A 446 -6.29 -12.40 -27.54
CA THR A 446 -5.94 -11.16 -28.26
C THR A 446 -4.48 -10.69 -28.12
N GLY A 447 -3.52 -11.59 -27.88
CA GLY A 447 -2.10 -11.18 -27.95
C GLY A 447 -1.10 -11.96 -27.10
N ALA A 448 -1.48 -13.10 -26.52
CA ALA A 448 -0.58 -13.89 -25.69
C ALA A 448 0.53 -14.63 -26.48
N GLY A 449 0.59 -14.50 -27.81
CA GLY A 449 1.36 -15.39 -28.69
C GLY A 449 2.89 -15.35 -28.58
N GLY A 450 3.49 -14.46 -27.78
CA GLY A 450 4.94 -14.36 -27.61
C GLY A 450 5.46 -14.51 -26.18
N ALA A 451 4.59 -14.51 -25.17
CA ALA A 451 5.03 -14.47 -23.77
C ALA A 451 5.56 -15.83 -23.32
N THR A 452 6.81 -15.88 -22.85
CA THR A 452 7.43 -17.11 -22.31
C THR A 452 7.03 -17.37 -20.87
N THR A 453 6.65 -16.29 -20.15
CA THR A 453 6.08 -16.35 -18.80
C THR A 453 4.95 -15.33 -18.70
N ASN A 454 3.79 -15.77 -18.22
CA ASN A 454 2.62 -14.90 -18.11
C ASN A 454 2.70 -13.99 -16.88
N ALA A 455 2.11 -12.80 -17.01
CA ALA A 455 1.92 -11.88 -15.92
C ALA A 455 0.95 -12.45 -14.88
N THR A 456 1.18 -12.09 -13.62
CA THR A 456 0.27 -12.38 -12.50
C THR A 456 -0.38 -11.07 -12.08
N LEU A 457 -1.71 -11.07 -12.06
CA LEU A 457 -2.53 -9.92 -11.69
C LEU A 457 -3.21 -10.16 -10.34
N VAL A 458 -3.31 -9.10 -9.55
CA VAL A 458 -4.13 -9.07 -8.33
C VAL A 458 -5.10 -7.92 -8.44
N SER A 459 -6.38 -8.21 -8.26
CA SER A 459 -7.45 -7.22 -8.22
C SER A 459 -7.82 -6.86 -6.79
N ARG A 460 -8.40 -5.68 -6.62
CA ARG A 460 -8.82 -5.16 -5.33
C ARG A 460 -10.10 -4.36 -5.48
N ALA A 461 -11.06 -4.61 -4.60
CA ALA A 461 -12.22 -3.74 -4.45
C ALA A 461 -11.86 -2.57 -3.53
N SER A 462 -12.26 -1.35 -3.88
CA SER A 462 -12.07 -0.15 -3.06
C SER A 462 -13.05 -0.17 -1.89
N LEU A 463 -12.66 -0.86 -0.80
CA LEU A 463 -13.49 -1.12 0.37
C LEU A 463 -12.99 -0.33 1.56
N TYR A 464 -13.89 0.38 2.21
CA TYR A 464 -13.61 1.24 3.36
C TYR A 464 -14.50 0.87 4.55
N ASN A 465 -13.87 0.60 5.68
CA ASN A 465 -14.54 0.43 6.96
C ASN A 465 -14.38 1.68 7.82
N LEU A 466 -15.48 2.11 8.42
CA LEU A 466 -15.48 3.14 9.45
C LEU A 466 -15.72 2.51 10.81
N ILE A 467 -14.79 2.73 11.74
CA ILE A 467 -14.91 2.30 13.13
C ILE A 467 -14.95 3.53 14.02
N HIS A 468 -16.01 3.65 14.81
CA HIS A 468 -16.00 4.55 15.96
C HIS A 468 -15.68 3.75 17.23
N ASN A 469 -14.72 4.23 18.02
CA ASN A 469 -14.22 3.55 19.22
C ASN A 469 -13.73 4.56 20.27
N TRP A 470 -13.55 4.14 21.52
CA TRP A 470 -13.01 4.97 22.61
C TRP A 470 -13.87 6.20 22.90
N PHE A 471 -15.17 5.96 23.04
CA PHE A 471 -16.08 6.97 23.57
C PHE A 471 -15.77 7.18 25.06
N ALA A 472 -15.61 8.45 25.46
CA ALA A 472 -15.66 8.82 26.85
C ALA A 472 -17.13 9.12 27.23
N PRO A 473 -17.58 8.76 28.43
CA PRO A 473 -18.87 9.21 28.95
C PRO A 473 -18.94 10.74 28.89
N ALA A 474 -20.03 11.28 28.34
CA ALA A 474 -20.28 12.72 28.29
C ALA A 474 -21.59 13.03 29.01
N PRO A 475 -21.64 14.05 29.89
CA PRO A 475 -22.85 14.41 30.64
C PRO A 475 -23.92 15.08 29.76
N THR A 476 -23.60 15.39 28.51
CA THR A 476 -24.48 15.99 27.51
C THR A 476 -24.19 15.40 26.13
N ASN A 477 -25.19 15.39 25.24
CA ASN A 477 -25.00 14.98 23.85
C ASN A 477 -23.86 15.76 23.20
N VAL A 478 -22.83 15.05 22.74
CA VAL A 478 -21.71 15.63 21.99
C VAL A 478 -22.00 15.48 20.50
N THR A 479 -22.02 16.59 19.76
CA THR A 479 -22.11 16.55 18.31
C THR A 479 -20.76 16.12 17.73
N HIS A 480 -20.70 14.92 17.16
CA HIS A 480 -19.51 14.43 16.50
C HIS A 480 -19.43 14.89 15.04
N THR A 481 -18.37 15.60 14.67
CA THR A 481 -18.10 16.00 13.28
C THR A 481 -17.42 14.85 12.54
N GLU A 482 -18.19 13.86 12.14
CA GLU A 482 -17.69 12.68 11.41
C GLU A 482 -17.46 12.94 9.91
N SER A 483 -17.75 14.15 9.43
CA SER A 483 -17.78 14.49 8.00
C SER A 483 -16.49 14.17 7.24
N ALA A 484 -15.32 14.21 7.89
CA ALA A 484 -14.05 13.87 7.25
C ALA A 484 -13.85 12.36 7.05
N PHE A 485 -14.43 11.51 7.91
CA PHE A 485 -14.33 10.05 7.82
C PHE A 485 -15.51 9.39 7.08
N ILE A 486 -16.52 10.19 6.70
CA ILE A 486 -17.59 9.77 5.80
C ILE A 486 -17.17 10.12 4.37
N PRO A 487 -17.01 9.12 3.48
CA PRO A 487 -16.67 9.36 2.09
C PRO A 487 -17.73 10.24 1.40
N ALA A 488 -17.31 11.09 0.46
CA ALA A 488 -18.23 11.99 -0.25
C ALA A 488 -19.36 11.24 -1.00
N ASN A 489 -19.05 10.04 -1.50
CA ASN A 489 -20.02 9.15 -2.16
C ASN A 489 -20.94 8.41 -1.17
N ARG A 490 -20.70 8.55 0.14
CA ARG A 490 -21.39 7.87 1.25
C ARG A 490 -21.37 6.34 1.18
N ARG A 491 -20.49 5.75 0.38
CA ARG A 491 -20.31 4.31 0.29
C ARG A 491 -19.32 3.87 1.35
N ILE A 492 -19.76 2.98 2.23
CA ILE A 492 -18.97 2.39 3.31
C ILE A 492 -19.23 0.89 3.25
N ASN A 493 -18.17 0.08 3.32
CA ASN A 493 -18.26 -1.37 3.32
C ASN A 493 -18.81 -1.89 4.66
N ALA A 494 -18.30 -1.37 5.77
CA ALA A 494 -18.83 -1.63 7.10
C ALA A 494 -18.71 -0.39 7.99
N HIS A 495 -19.76 -0.11 8.75
CA HIS A 495 -19.74 0.89 9.81
C HIS A 495 -19.95 0.16 11.15
N SER A 496 -19.01 0.32 12.08
CA SER A 496 -19.10 -0.32 13.39
C SER A 496 -18.86 0.65 14.54
N LEU A 497 -19.52 0.36 15.64
CA LEU A 497 -19.28 0.94 16.96
C LEU A 497 -18.60 -0.15 17.77
N THR A 498 -17.36 0.08 18.17
CA THR A 498 -16.63 -0.83 19.07
C THR A 498 -16.49 -0.15 20.40
N ASN A 499 -16.73 -0.89 21.48
CA ASN A 499 -16.67 -0.31 22.80
C ASN A 499 -15.77 -1.14 23.71
N ALA A 500 -14.79 -0.49 24.34
CA ALA A 500 -14.11 -1.03 25.51
C ALA A 500 -14.79 -0.59 26.81
N VAL A 501 -15.70 0.39 26.80
CA VAL A 501 -16.34 0.93 28.01
C VAL A 501 -17.79 1.32 27.73
N GLY A 502 -18.73 0.47 28.15
CA GLY A 502 -20.17 0.44 27.84
C GLY A 502 -20.86 1.78 27.52
N LEU A 503 -21.74 1.74 26.51
CA LEU A 503 -22.70 2.81 26.26
C LEU A 503 -23.64 2.80 27.47
N GLY A 504 -23.56 3.82 28.33
CA GLY A 504 -24.52 4.00 29.41
C GLY A 504 -25.86 4.45 28.84
N ASP A 505 -26.92 3.76 29.26
CA ASP A 505 -28.33 4.02 28.96
C ASP A 505 -28.76 5.48 29.19
#